data_AF-A0A5C4R0G0-F1
#
_entry.id   AF-A0A5C4R0G0-F1
#
_cell.length_a   1.000
_cell.length_b   1.000
_cell.length_c   1.000
_cell.angle_alpha   90.00
_cell.angle_beta   90.00
_cell.angle_gamma   90.00
#
_symmetry.space_group_name_H-M   'P 1'
#
loop_
_entity.id
_entity.type
_entity.pdbx_description
1 polymer ?
#
loop_
_entity_poly.entity_id
_entity_poly.type
_entity_poly.pdbx_seq_one_letter_code
_entity_poly.pdbx_strand_id
1 'polypeptide(L)'
;MSRDELPIGRRVAGWRVRRSMTQQMFADRLRRSKSWVDKIERGVRPLDRYSVIQEVAGVLRVDPEVLLGQSSSSSPAGTPVGLDDIRAALARYDTPHAPPQTHELRRQVGHAGLAYQHAHYPQLMRAVPGLLDAAQGARSTKELVQAYRTTALLLVKLGEADLGWLAADRAMGAAGDDPLLAATAAVAVAQALRASGRDRLALSATLTAAHRVMPPPQQNGDQEVCGAFGDQSRRKPLGHRGEGGGEGVHR
;
A
#
# COMPACT_ATOMS: atom_id res chain seq x y z
N MET A 1 -21.64 3.74 -28.18
CA MET A 1 -22.95 3.48 -27.54
C MET A 1 -22.70 3.15 -26.09
N SER A 2 -23.26 3.94 -25.18
CA SER A 2 -22.87 3.89 -23.77
C SER A 2 -23.54 2.70 -23.07
N ARG A 3 -22.77 1.91 -22.31
CA ARG A 3 -23.14 1.46 -20.95
C ARG A 3 -24.61 1.23 -20.62
N ASP A 4 -25.23 2.37 -20.39
CA ASP A 4 -26.45 2.58 -19.63
C ASP A 4 -27.71 2.40 -20.49
N GLU A 5 -27.59 2.39 -21.83
CA GLU A 5 -28.72 2.22 -22.76
C GLU A 5 -29.14 0.75 -22.97
N LEU A 6 -28.35 -0.23 -22.48
CA LEU A 6 -28.64 -1.64 -22.70
C LEU A 6 -29.73 -2.15 -21.73
N PRO A 7 -30.77 -2.89 -22.21
CA PRO A 7 -31.76 -3.49 -21.33
C PRO A 7 -31.13 -4.39 -20.25
N ILE A 8 -31.73 -4.43 -19.06
CA ILE A 8 -31.25 -5.21 -17.89
C ILE A 8 -30.83 -6.64 -18.25
N GLY A 9 -31.61 -7.32 -19.11
CA GLY A 9 -31.31 -8.66 -19.59
C GLY A 9 -29.96 -8.79 -20.33
N ARG A 10 -29.64 -7.82 -21.19
CA ARG A 10 -28.36 -7.78 -21.90
C ARG A 10 -27.18 -7.50 -20.95
N ARG A 11 -27.40 -6.71 -19.90
CA ARG A 11 -26.40 -6.47 -18.85
C ARG A 11 -26.13 -7.75 -18.04
N VAL A 12 -27.17 -8.49 -17.68
CA VAL A 12 -27.06 -9.80 -17.02
C VAL A 12 -26.24 -10.78 -17.87
N ALA A 13 -26.53 -10.88 -19.17
CA ALA A 13 -25.76 -11.72 -20.10
C ALA A 13 -24.27 -11.35 -20.14
N GLY A 14 -23.97 -10.05 -20.23
CA GLY A 14 -22.59 -9.56 -20.24
C GLY A 14 -21.82 -9.91 -18.96
N TRP A 15 -22.44 -9.77 -17.80
CA TRP A 15 -21.83 -10.15 -16.52
C TRP A 15 -21.66 -11.66 -16.36
N ARG A 16 -22.63 -12.46 -16.83
CA ARG A 16 -22.50 -13.92 -16.85
C ARG A 16 -21.26 -14.37 -17.64
N VAL A 17 -21.08 -13.85 -18.85
CA VAL A 17 -19.92 -14.17 -19.72
C VAL A 17 -18.60 -13.78 -19.06
N ARG A 18 -18.54 -12.62 -18.40
CA ARG A 18 -17.34 -12.16 -17.66
C ARG A 18 -16.96 -13.06 -16.49
N ARG A 19 -17.91 -13.80 -15.93
CA ARG A 19 -17.67 -14.78 -14.87
C ARG A 19 -17.48 -16.19 -15.40
N SER A 20 -17.29 -16.33 -16.72
CA SER A 20 -17.08 -17.60 -17.41
C SER A 20 -18.18 -18.63 -17.10
N MET A 21 -19.41 -18.17 -16.91
CA MET A 21 -20.55 -19.04 -16.63
C MET A 21 -21.35 -19.31 -17.92
N THR A 22 -21.69 -20.57 -18.17
CA THR A 22 -22.70 -20.90 -19.18
C THR A 22 -24.09 -20.52 -18.69
N GLN A 23 -25.07 -20.37 -19.58
CA GLN A 23 -26.46 -20.13 -19.17
C GLN A 23 -26.99 -21.25 -18.25
N GLN A 24 -26.54 -22.50 -18.47
CA GLN A 24 -26.89 -23.63 -17.61
C GLN A 24 -26.31 -23.45 -16.20
N MET A 25 -25.00 -23.20 -16.08
CA MET A 25 -24.36 -22.98 -14.77
C MET A 25 -24.99 -21.81 -14.00
N PHE A 26 -25.38 -20.76 -14.72
CA PHE A 26 -26.03 -19.62 -14.10
C PHE A 26 -27.45 -19.95 -13.61
N ALA A 27 -28.20 -20.70 -14.42
CA ALA A 27 -29.52 -21.19 -14.06
C ALA A 27 -29.47 -22.11 -12.83
N ASP A 28 -28.49 -23.02 -12.78
CA ASP A 28 -28.30 -23.95 -11.67
C ASP A 28 -28.03 -23.21 -10.35
N ARG A 29 -27.20 -22.16 -10.38
CA ARG A 29 -26.91 -21.31 -9.21
C ARG A 29 -28.11 -20.51 -8.72
N LEU A 30 -29.00 -20.12 -9.62
CA LEU A 30 -30.26 -19.43 -9.31
C LEU A 30 -31.41 -20.38 -8.99
N ARG A 31 -31.19 -21.71 -9.07
CA ARG A 31 -32.26 -22.72 -8.99
C ARG A 31 -33.42 -22.43 -9.96
N ARG A 32 -33.08 -21.97 -11.18
CA ARG A 32 -34.02 -21.69 -12.28
C ARG A 32 -33.69 -22.56 -13.50
N SER A 33 -34.58 -22.58 -14.48
CA SER A 33 -34.33 -23.28 -15.73
C SER A 33 -33.44 -22.48 -16.68
N LYS A 34 -32.65 -23.15 -17.52
CA LYS A 34 -31.87 -22.49 -18.59
C LYS A 34 -32.76 -21.64 -19.51
N SER A 35 -33.98 -22.11 -19.81
CA SER A 35 -34.96 -21.35 -20.59
C SER A 35 -35.36 -20.02 -19.92
N TRP A 36 -35.41 -19.98 -18.58
CA TRP A 36 -35.65 -18.73 -17.85
C TRP A 36 -34.50 -17.74 -18.06
N VAL A 37 -33.24 -18.19 -17.93
CA VAL A 37 -32.04 -17.38 -18.19
C VAL A 37 -31.99 -16.87 -19.63
N ASP A 38 -32.30 -17.73 -20.60
CA ASP A 38 -32.32 -17.32 -22.00
C ASP A 38 -33.40 -16.26 -22.29
N LYS A 39 -34.59 -16.39 -21.68
CA LYS A 39 -35.68 -15.41 -21.84
C LYS A 39 -35.37 -14.06 -21.19
N ILE A 40 -34.73 -14.02 -20.01
CA ILE A 40 -34.31 -12.75 -19.41
C ILE A 40 -33.20 -12.10 -20.23
N GLU A 41 -32.20 -12.86 -20.70
CA GLU A 41 -31.04 -12.30 -21.41
C GLU A 41 -31.43 -11.68 -22.76
N ARG A 42 -32.43 -12.27 -23.42
CA ARG A 42 -33.02 -11.74 -24.67
C ARG A 42 -34.05 -10.62 -24.43
N GLY A 43 -34.41 -10.33 -23.18
CA GLY A 43 -35.42 -9.33 -22.83
C GLY A 43 -36.86 -9.77 -23.11
N VAL A 44 -37.09 -11.06 -23.40
CA VAL A 44 -38.43 -11.64 -23.61
C VAL A 44 -39.20 -11.71 -22.29
N ARG A 45 -38.49 -11.94 -21.18
CA ARG A 45 -39.05 -11.92 -19.83
C ARG A 45 -38.49 -10.72 -19.06
N PRO A 46 -39.35 -9.83 -18.52
CA PRO A 46 -38.87 -8.72 -17.71
C PRO A 46 -38.29 -9.20 -16.38
N LEU A 47 -37.26 -8.49 -15.92
CA LEU A 47 -36.70 -8.56 -14.57
C LEU A 47 -37.18 -7.31 -13.84
N ASP A 48 -38.37 -7.37 -13.28
CA ASP A 48 -39.10 -6.25 -12.64
C ASP A 48 -39.06 -6.33 -11.11
N ARG A 49 -39.05 -7.55 -10.55
CA ARG A 49 -39.00 -7.77 -9.10
C ARG A 49 -37.61 -7.56 -8.56
N TYR A 50 -37.45 -6.56 -7.69
CA TYR A 50 -36.17 -6.22 -7.05
C TYR A 50 -35.53 -7.39 -6.29
N SER A 51 -36.32 -8.21 -5.59
CA SER A 51 -35.81 -9.41 -4.90
C SER A 51 -35.15 -10.42 -5.84
N VAL A 52 -35.67 -10.58 -7.06
CA VAL A 52 -35.09 -11.44 -8.09
C VAL A 52 -33.82 -10.81 -8.67
N ILE A 53 -33.81 -9.48 -8.82
CA ILE A 53 -32.62 -8.74 -9.26
C ILE A 53 -31.49 -8.89 -8.23
N GLN A 54 -31.79 -8.83 -6.93
CA GLN A 54 -30.82 -9.08 -5.86
C GLN A 54 -30.26 -10.50 -5.90
N GLU A 55 -31.10 -11.51 -6.14
CA GLU A 55 -30.67 -12.91 -6.27
C GLU A 55 -29.71 -13.09 -7.47
N VAL A 56 -30.08 -12.53 -8.62
CA VAL A 56 -29.28 -12.49 -9.86
C VAL A 56 -27.94 -11.78 -9.62
N ALA A 57 -27.97 -10.61 -8.98
CA ALA A 57 -26.79 -9.83 -8.61
C ALA A 57 -25.87 -10.59 -7.65
N GLY A 58 -26.43 -11.28 -6.66
CA GLY A 58 -25.69 -12.11 -5.71
C GLY A 58 -24.92 -13.24 -6.38
N VAL A 59 -25.57 -13.98 -7.30
CA VAL A 59 -24.89 -15.05 -8.07
C VAL A 59 -23.80 -14.48 -8.98
N LEU A 60 -24.06 -13.32 -9.58
CA LEU A 60 -23.11 -12.60 -10.40
C LEU A 60 -22.06 -11.82 -9.59
N ARG A 61 -22.12 -11.81 -8.25
CA ARG A 61 -21.31 -10.98 -7.34
C ARG A 61 -21.11 -9.54 -7.86
N VAL A 62 -22.21 -8.85 -8.15
CA VAL A 62 -22.24 -7.43 -8.52
C VAL A 62 -23.30 -6.73 -7.68
N ASP A 63 -23.24 -5.41 -7.61
CA ASP A 63 -24.30 -4.62 -6.96
C ASP A 63 -25.59 -4.65 -7.81
N PRO A 64 -26.80 -4.83 -7.22
CA PRO A 64 -28.08 -4.77 -7.92
C PRO A 64 -28.25 -3.52 -8.80
N GLU A 65 -27.72 -2.36 -8.39
CA GLU A 65 -27.83 -1.09 -9.11
C GLU A 65 -27.10 -1.11 -10.46
N VAL A 66 -26.04 -1.92 -10.57
CA VAL A 66 -25.31 -2.14 -11.83
C VAL A 66 -26.18 -2.88 -12.86
N LEU A 67 -27.09 -3.75 -12.42
CA LEU A 67 -28.01 -4.45 -13.32
C LEU A 67 -29.18 -3.56 -13.74
N LEU A 68 -29.64 -2.69 -12.84
CA LEU A 68 -30.70 -1.72 -13.09
C LEU A 68 -30.28 -0.59 -14.04
N GLY A 69 -28.97 -0.41 -14.27
CA GLY A 69 -28.47 0.70 -15.10
C GLY A 69 -28.63 2.06 -14.41
N GLN A 70 -28.89 2.04 -13.11
CA GLN A 70 -28.87 3.20 -12.21
C GLN A 70 -27.45 3.49 -11.74
N SER A 71 -26.44 3.01 -12.47
CA SER A 71 -25.11 3.61 -12.49
C SER A 71 -25.20 5.01 -13.09
N SER A 72 -25.86 5.94 -12.40
CA SER A 72 -25.69 7.36 -12.60
C SER A 72 -24.19 7.63 -12.50
N SER A 73 -23.56 7.96 -13.63
CA SER A 73 -22.37 8.79 -13.80
C SER A 73 -21.63 9.17 -12.50
N SER A 74 -21.10 8.16 -11.82
CA SER A 74 -20.27 8.28 -10.64
C SER A 74 -19.36 7.07 -10.68
N SER A 75 -18.07 7.37 -10.65
CA SER A 75 -16.89 6.50 -10.67
C SER A 75 -17.18 5.05 -10.19
N PRO A 76 -16.60 4.01 -10.82
CA PRO A 76 -16.92 2.61 -10.56
C PRO A 76 -17.03 2.32 -9.07
N ALA A 77 -18.13 1.67 -8.69
CA ALA A 77 -18.44 1.22 -7.34
C ALA A 77 -17.20 0.60 -6.69
N GLY A 78 -16.62 1.34 -5.75
CA GLY A 78 -15.36 0.99 -5.09
C GLY A 78 -14.45 2.19 -4.84
N THR A 79 -14.57 3.27 -5.62
CA THR A 79 -13.74 4.47 -5.44
C THR A 79 -14.37 5.42 -4.39
N PRO A 80 -13.73 5.67 -3.23
CA PRO A 80 -14.20 6.67 -2.27
C PRO A 80 -14.31 8.05 -2.91
N VAL A 81 -15.38 8.79 -2.60
CA VAL A 81 -15.57 10.18 -3.06
C VAL A 81 -14.31 11.01 -2.75
N GLY A 82 -13.75 11.65 -3.77
CA GLY A 82 -12.51 12.45 -3.69
C GLY A 82 -11.21 11.70 -4.03
N LEU A 83 -11.25 10.39 -4.29
CA LEU A 83 -10.03 9.66 -4.65
C LEU A 83 -9.47 10.08 -6.02
N ASP A 84 -10.35 10.38 -6.98
CA ASP A 84 -9.94 10.85 -8.30
C ASP A 84 -9.26 12.23 -8.20
N ASP A 85 -9.66 13.07 -7.25
CA ASP A 85 -8.97 14.33 -6.96
C ASP A 85 -7.58 14.10 -6.36
N ILE A 86 -7.44 13.09 -5.50
CA ILE A 86 -6.12 12.70 -4.96
C ILE A 86 -5.25 12.11 -6.07
N ARG A 87 -5.80 11.27 -6.96
CA ARG A 87 -5.10 10.76 -8.15
C ARG A 87 -4.64 11.91 -9.03
N ALA A 88 -5.48 12.91 -9.26
CA ALA A 88 -5.13 14.09 -10.04
C ALA A 88 -4.05 14.92 -9.37
N ALA A 89 -4.14 15.16 -8.05
CA ALA A 89 -3.12 15.89 -7.29
C ALA A 89 -1.77 15.15 -7.28
N LEU A 90 -1.78 13.82 -7.17
CA LEU A 90 -0.57 13.02 -7.38
C LEU A 90 -0.14 13.09 -8.85
N ALA A 91 -1.01 13.04 -9.84
CA ALA A 91 -0.59 13.11 -11.25
C ALA A 91 -0.03 14.48 -11.70
N ARG A 92 -0.02 15.51 -10.83
CA ARG A 92 0.65 16.79 -11.11
C ARG A 92 2.16 16.67 -10.94
N TYR A 93 2.87 17.10 -11.99
CA TYR A 93 4.33 17.15 -12.06
C TYR A 93 4.83 18.59 -12.27
N ASP A 94 3.93 19.53 -12.49
CA ASP A 94 4.19 20.95 -12.48
C ASP A 94 4.41 21.45 -11.04
N THR A 95 5.21 22.51 -10.89
CA THR A 95 5.44 23.12 -9.57
C THR A 95 4.50 24.30 -9.39
N PRO A 96 3.51 24.24 -8.46
CA PRO A 96 2.61 25.36 -8.21
C PRO A 96 3.41 26.60 -7.76
N HIS A 97 3.09 27.78 -8.30
CA HIS A 97 3.88 29.00 -8.12
C HIS A 97 3.44 29.88 -6.93
N ALA A 98 2.63 29.37 -6.00
CA ALA A 98 2.17 30.15 -4.84
C ALA A 98 2.65 29.50 -3.53
N PRO A 99 3.57 30.15 -2.78
CA PRO A 99 4.02 29.61 -1.50
C PRO A 99 2.94 29.87 -0.43
N PRO A 100 2.33 28.83 0.17
CA PRO A 100 1.65 29.02 1.43
C PRO A 100 2.69 29.41 2.49
N GLN A 101 2.29 30.22 3.47
CA GLN A 101 3.16 30.54 4.61
C GLN A 101 3.55 29.22 5.30
N THR A 102 4.85 28.95 5.46
CA THR A 102 5.38 27.68 5.98
C THR A 102 4.76 27.28 7.32
N HIS A 103 4.44 28.25 8.18
CA HIS A 103 3.78 28.01 9.46
C HIS A 103 2.35 27.47 9.29
N GLU A 104 1.59 28.04 8.35
CA GLU A 104 0.22 27.58 8.08
C GLU A 104 0.22 26.19 7.44
N LEU A 105 1.16 25.93 6.51
CA LEU A 105 1.34 24.58 5.97
C LEU A 105 1.66 23.57 7.07
N ARG A 106 2.56 23.90 8.00
CA ARG A 106 2.88 23.00 9.13
C ARG A 106 1.64 22.69 9.97
N ARG A 107 0.79 23.69 10.24
CA ARG A 107 -0.49 23.49 10.94
C ARG A 107 -1.44 22.59 10.16
N GLN A 108 -1.56 22.79 8.86
CA GLN A 108 -2.41 21.97 7.99
C GLN A 108 -1.94 20.51 7.92
N VAL A 109 -0.63 20.28 7.77
CA VAL A 109 -0.02 18.94 7.82
C VAL A 109 -0.27 18.28 9.19
N GLY A 110 -0.09 19.02 10.28
CA GLY A 110 -0.37 18.52 11.63
C GLY A 110 -1.84 18.14 11.81
N HIS A 111 -2.76 18.99 11.34
CA HIS A 111 -4.20 18.74 11.38
C HIS A 111 -4.60 17.52 10.54
N ALA A 112 -4.01 17.35 9.35
CA ALA A 112 -4.22 16.18 8.51
C ALA A 112 -3.74 14.89 9.20
N GLY A 113 -2.59 14.95 9.88
CA GLY A 113 -2.10 13.84 10.71
C GLY A 113 -3.05 13.47 11.84
N LEU A 114 -3.59 14.46 12.55
CA LEU A 114 -4.60 14.23 13.60
C LEU A 114 -5.91 13.67 13.02
N ALA A 115 -6.38 14.20 11.89
CA ALA A 115 -7.58 13.70 11.22
C ALA A 115 -7.42 12.22 10.81
N TYR A 116 -6.23 11.82 10.35
CA TYR A 116 -5.92 10.42 10.09
C TYR A 116 -5.98 9.57 11.38
N GLN A 117 -5.33 10.03 12.46
CA GLN A 117 -5.28 9.31 13.74
C GLN A 117 -6.67 9.11 14.35
N HIS A 118 -7.55 10.11 14.23
CA HIS A 118 -8.93 10.06 14.73
C HIS A 118 -9.91 9.42 13.74
N ALA A 119 -9.44 8.85 12.62
CA ALA A 119 -10.27 8.21 11.60
C ALA A 119 -11.28 9.12 10.89
N HIS A 120 -11.01 10.43 10.80
CA HIS A 120 -11.81 11.40 10.05
C HIS A 120 -11.51 11.33 8.55
N TYR A 121 -11.57 10.13 7.97
CA TYR A 121 -11.14 9.87 6.59
C TYR A 121 -11.90 10.69 5.53
N PRO A 122 -13.23 10.89 5.61
CA PRO A 122 -13.94 11.73 4.63
C PRO A 122 -13.48 13.19 4.63
N GLN A 123 -13.15 13.73 5.82
CA GLN A 123 -12.59 15.08 5.93
C GLN A 123 -11.18 15.13 5.34
N LEU A 124 -10.35 14.14 5.66
CA LEU A 124 -8.99 14.05 5.16
C LEU A 124 -8.96 13.91 3.63
N MET A 125 -9.83 13.09 3.05
CA MET A 125 -10.00 12.92 1.60
C MET A 125 -10.25 14.24 0.87
N ARG A 126 -11.09 15.12 1.43
CA ARG A 126 -11.35 16.45 0.86
C ARG A 126 -10.17 17.40 1.01
N ALA A 127 -9.39 17.26 2.09
CA ALA A 127 -8.29 18.17 2.40
C ALA A 127 -6.98 17.83 1.67
N VAL A 128 -6.74 16.55 1.36
CA VAL A 128 -5.47 16.06 0.80
C VAL A 128 -5.08 16.75 -0.51
N PRO A 129 -5.96 16.92 -1.52
CA PRO A 129 -5.55 17.55 -2.78
C PRO A 129 -4.94 18.94 -2.59
N GLY A 130 -5.63 19.81 -1.84
CA GLY A 130 -5.11 21.15 -1.52
C GLY A 130 -3.88 21.13 -0.62
N LEU A 131 -3.77 20.16 0.29
CA LEU A 131 -2.58 19.98 1.12
C LEU A 131 -1.35 19.60 0.29
N LEU A 132 -1.50 18.71 -0.70
CA LEU A 132 -0.42 18.32 -1.60
C LEU A 132 0.03 19.51 -2.46
N ASP A 133 -0.92 20.26 -3.03
CA ASP A 133 -0.63 21.46 -3.81
C ASP A 133 0.16 22.49 -2.97
N ALA A 134 -0.31 22.75 -1.75
CA ALA A 134 0.34 23.65 -0.81
C ALA A 134 1.76 23.17 -0.43
N ALA A 135 1.92 21.88 -0.15
CA ALA A 135 3.21 21.32 0.25
C ALA A 135 4.24 21.35 -0.90
N GLN A 136 3.80 21.09 -2.14
CA GLN A 136 4.67 21.17 -3.33
C GLN A 136 5.12 22.61 -3.60
N GLY A 137 4.22 23.60 -3.47
CA GLY A 137 4.54 25.02 -3.68
C GLY A 137 5.47 25.62 -2.61
N ALA A 138 5.37 25.16 -1.36
CA ALA A 138 6.14 25.71 -0.23
C ALA A 138 7.63 25.32 -0.22
N ARG A 139 8.03 24.31 -1.00
CA ARG A 139 9.41 23.78 -1.05
C ARG A 139 9.99 23.36 0.31
N SER A 140 9.14 23.04 1.28
CA SER A 140 9.60 22.51 2.56
C SER A 140 9.63 20.99 2.55
N THR A 141 10.85 20.42 2.57
CA THR A 141 11.08 18.97 2.51
C THR A 141 10.30 18.21 3.58
N LYS A 142 10.34 18.68 4.83
CA LYS A 142 9.70 18.01 5.96
C LYS A 142 8.19 17.95 5.81
N GLU A 143 7.55 19.08 5.53
CA GLU A 143 6.11 19.17 5.36
C GLU A 143 5.64 18.39 4.12
N LEU A 144 6.41 18.39 3.03
CA LEU A 144 6.11 17.59 1.83
C LEU A 144 6.18 16.08 2.11
N VAL A 145 7.22 15.61 2.80
CA VAL A 145 7.34 14.21 3.24
C VAL A 145 6.15 13.81 4.11
N GLN A 146 5.74 14.66 5.06
CA GLN A 146 4.60 14.36 5.93
C GLN A 146 3.25 14.38 5.21
N ALA A 147 3.06 15.29 4.24
CA ALA A 147 1.85 15.34 3.42
C ALA A 147 1.69 14.06 2.58
N TYR A 148 2.77 13.66 1.88
CA TYR A 148 2.77 12.41 1.12
C TYR A 148 2.62 11.17 2.02
N ARG A 149 3.31 11.14 3.17
CA ARG A 149 3.16 10.05 4.15
C ARG A 149 1.71 9.94 4.63
N THR A 150 1.08 11.04 5.04
CA THR A 150 -0.31 11.03 5.50
C THR A 150 -1.27 10.57 4.40
N THR A 151 -1.03 11.02 3.17
CA THR A 151 -1.78 10.59 1.99
C THR A 151 -1.64 9.08 1.75
N ALA A 152 -0.42 8.55 1.80
CA ALA A 152 -0.16 7.11 1.64
C ALA A 152 -0.90 6.28 2.69
N LEU A 153 -0.84 6.69 3.96
CA LEU A 153 -1.52 6.01 5.05
C LEU A 153 -3.05 6.02 4.89
N LEU A 154 -3.63 7.15 4.46
CA LEU A 154 -5.04 7.25 4.13
C LEU A 154 -5.42 6.27 3.00
N LEU A 155 -4.67 6.26 1.90
CA LEU A 155 -4.94 5.41 0.74
C LEU A 155 -4.87 3.92 1.10
N VAL A 156 -3.93 3.51 1.95
CA VAL A 156 -3.86 2.16 2.50
C VAL A 156 -5.13 1.82 3.30
N LYS A 157 -5.64 2.75 4.12
CA LYS A 157 -6.88 2.54 4.87
C LYS A 157 -8.12 2.42 3.98
N LEU A 158 -8.09 3.03 2.80
CA LEU A 158 -9.17 2.98 1.81
C LEU A 158 -9.07 1.78 0.86
N GLY A 159 -8.05 0.93 1.00
CA GLY A 159 -7.84 -0.23 0.13
C GLY A 159 -7.10 0.09 -1.18
N GLU A 160 -6.64 1.32 -1.37
CA GLU A 160 -5.92 1.78 -2.56
C GLU A 160 -4.41 1.62 -2.37
N ALA A 161 -3.96 0.39 -2.11
CA ALA A 161 -2.59 0.11 -1.67
C ALA A 161 -1.53 0.49 -2.72
N ASP A 162 -1.78 0.26 -4.00
CA ASP A 162 -0.85 0.63 -5.09
C ASP A 162 -0.70 2.16 -5.21
N LEU A 163 -1.80 2.92 -5.06
CA LEU A 163 -1.74 4.38 -5.06
C LEU A 163 -1.09 4.91 -3.77
N GLY A 164 -1.34 4.24 -2.64
CA GLY A 164 -0.66 4.51 -1.38
C GLY A 164 0.85 4.28 -1.48
N TRP A 165 1.27 3.26 -2.22
CA TRP A 165 2.69 3.01 -2.49
C TRP A 165 3.30 4.12 -3.36
N LEU A 166 2.61 4.60 -4.39
CA LEU A 166 3.07 5.77 -5.17
C LEU A 166 3.26 7.02 -4.30
N ALA A 167 2.30 7.32 -3.41
CA ALA A 167 2.43 8.44 -2.49
C ALA A 167 3.61 8.25 -1.52
N ALA A 168 3.82 7.03 -1.03
CA ALA A 168 4.95 6.72 -0.14
C ALA A 168 6.30 6.79 -0.86
N ASP A 169 6.39 6.35 -2.11
CA ASP A 169 7.59 6.48 -2.96
C ASP A 169 7.96 7.95 -3.19
N ARG A 170 6.96 8.80 -3.41
CA ARG A 170 7.19 10.26 -3.48
C ARG A 170 7.63 10.86 -2.16
N ALA A 171 7.16 10.35 -1.03
CA ALA A 171 7.68 10.73 0.27
C ALA A 171 9.17 10.35 0.41
N MET A 172 9.57 9.16 -0.07
CA MET A 172 10.98 8.74 -0.10
C MET A 172 11.82 9.63 -1.01
N GLY A 173 11.33 9.92 -2.23
CA GLY A 173 12.01 10.82 -3.17
C GLY A 173 12.14 12.25 -2.61
N ALA A 174 11.10 12.76 -1.95
CA ALA A 174 11.14 14.06 -1.30
C ALA A 174 12.11 14.11 -0.11
N ALA A 175 12.27 13.01 0.63
CA ALA A 175 13.21 12.95 1.75
C ALA A 175 14.68 13.08 1.31
N GLY A 176 15.01 12.66 0.09
CA GLY A 176 16.38 12.68 -0.43
C GLY A 176 17.34 11.91 0.48
N ASP A 177 18.46 12.54 0.83
CA ASP A 177 19.51 11.93 1.65
C ASP A 177 19.29 12.11 3.17
N ASP A 178 18.21 12.76 3.61
CA ASP A 178 17.91 12.89 5.05
C ASP A 178 17.48 11.53 5.62
N PRO A 179 18.29 10.91 6.51
CA PRO A 179 18.01 9.56 7.00
C PRO A 179 16.75 9.52 7.88
N LEU A 180 16.45 10.59 8.62
CA LEU A 180 15.28 10.65 9.51
C LEU A 180 13.99 10.80 8.70
N LEU A 181 13.99 11.66 7.69
CA LEU A 181 12.83 11.81 6.80
C LEU A 181 12.63 10.55 5.95
N ALA A 182 13.70 9.95 5.45
CA ALA A 182 13.63 8.69 4.70
C ALA A 182 13.07 7.56 5.58
N ALA A 183 13.49 7.44 6.84
CA ALA A 183 12.92 6.44 7.74
C ALA A 183 11.45 6.72 8.07
N THR A 184 11.07 7.99 8.17
CA THR A 184 9.67 8.39 8.38
C THR A 184 8.79 7.99 7.19
N ALA A 185 9.27 8.21 5.95
CA ALA A 185 8.60 7.80 4.72
C ALA A 185 8.56 6.26 4.56
N ALA A 186 9.62 5.56 4.95
CA ALA A 186 9.71 4.10 4.88
C ALA A 186 8.59 3.39 5.67
N VAL A 187 8.10 3.99 6.76
CA VAL A 187 6.92 3.47 7.48
C VAL A 187 5.69 3.39 6.58
N ALA A 188 5.44 4.39 5.74
CA ALA A 188 4.33 4.37 4.81
C ALA A 188 4.56 3.39 3.65
N VAL A 189 5.79 3.28 3.15
CA VAL A 189 6.17 2.28 2.14
C VAL A 189 5.88 0.87 2.67
N ALA A 190 6.32 0.58 3.89
CA ALA A 190 6.08 -0.71 4.52
C ALA A 190 4.58 -1.01 4.67
N GLN A 191 3.78 -0.03 5.10
CA GLN A 191 2.32 -0.21 5.23
C GLN A 191 1.65 -0.50 3.88
N ALA A 192 2.02 0.20 2.81
CA ALA A 192 1.49 -0.03 1.48
C ALA A 192 1.88 -1.40 0.91
N LEU A 193 3.14 -1.82 1.11
CA LEU A 193 3.62 -3.14 0.71
C LEU A 193 2.90 -4.27 1.46
N ARG A 194 2.68 -4.14 2.77
CA ARG A 194 1.91 -5.12 3.55
C ARG A 194 0.46 -5.20 3.09
N ALA A 195 -0.18 -4.05 2.85
CA ALA A 195 -1.55 -4.01 2.32
C ALA A 195 -1.68 -4.67 0.94
N SER A 196 -0.58 -4.73 0.18
CA SER A 196 -0.50 -5.40 -1.13
C SER A 196 -0.03 -6.86 -1.05
N GLY A 197 0.11 -7.44 0.15
CA GLY A 197 0.55 -8.82 0.38
C GLY A 197 2.07 -9.06 0.19
N ARG A 198 2.88 -8.00 0.18
CA ARG A 198 4.33 -8.06 -0.08
C ARG A 198 5.17 -7.94 1.20
N ASP A 199 4.89 -8.78 2.20
CA ASP A 199 5.47 -8.66 3.55
C ASP A 199 7.00 -8.71 3.60
N ARG A 200 7.64 -9.55 2.78
CA ARG A 200 9.11 -9.63 2.71
C ARG A 200 9.75 -8.31 2.26
N LEU A 201 9.14 -7.65 1.28
CA LEU A 201 9.61 -6.35 0.79
C LEU A 201 9.37 -5.26 1.85
N ALA A 202 8.24 -5.30 2.55
CA ALA A 202 7.96 -4.37 3.64
C ALA A 202 8.99 -4.50 4.78
N LEU A 203 9.34 -5.73 5.16
CA LEU A 203 10.36 -5.99 6.18
C LEU A 203 11.72 -5.46 5.74
N SER A 204 12.15 -5.78 4.51
CA SER A 204 13.43 -5.31 3.97
C SER A 204 13.51 -3.78 3.95
N ALA A 205 12.47 -3.09 3.45
CA ALA A 205 12.44 -1.63 3.40
C ALA A 205 12.54 -1.00 4.80
N THR A 206 11.82 -1.56 5.78
CA THR A 206 11.83 -1.07 7.16
C THR A 206 13.19 -1.29 7.82
N LEU A 207 13.81 -2.46 7.63
CA LEU A 207 15.15 -2.74 8.16
C LEU A 207 16.19 -1.80 7.53
N THR A 208 16.19 -1.62 6.22
CA THR A 208 17.13 -0.71 5.55
C THR A 208 17.01 0.71 6.10
N ALA A 209 15.78 1.20 6.31
CA ALA A 209 15.55 2.50 6.94
C ALA A 209 16.04 2.55 8.39
N ALA A 210 15.78 1.52 9.19
CA ALA A 210 16.21 1.46 10.58
C ALA A 210 17.74 1.50 10.72
N HIS A 211 18.47 0.73 9.89
CA HIS A 211 19.94 0.72 9.91
C HIS A 211 20.55 2.09 9.56
N ARG A 212 19.85 2.92 8.77
CA ARG A 212 20.34 4.27 8.41
C ARG A 212 20.18 5.30 9.52
N VAL A 213 19.22 5.09 10.43
CA VAL A 213 18.94 6.01 11.55
C VAL A 213 19.59 5.54 12.84
N MET A 214 19.85 4.23 12.97
CA MET A 214 20.53 3.71 14.14
C MET A 214 21.96 4.27 14.19
N PRO A 215 22.39 4.84 15.32
CA PRO A 215 23.79 5.22 15.48
C PRO A 215 24.68 3.98 15.29
N PRO A 216 25.91 4.13 14.76
CA PRO A 216 26.84 3.01 14.69
C PRO A 216 26.97 2.40 16.09
N PRO A 217 27.07 1.06 16.21
CA PRO A 217 27.27 0.43 17.49
C PRO A 217 28.50 1.08 18.12
N GLN A 218 28.32 1.69 19.30
CA GLN A 218 29.45 2.19 20.08
C GLN A 218 30.32 0.97 20.36
N GLN A 219 31.47 0.90 19.70
CA GLN A 219 32.56 0.07 20.19
C GLN A 219 32.94 0.71 21.53
N ASN A 220 32.34 0.25 22.62
CA ASN A 220 32.93 0.43 23.93
C ASN A 220 34.25 -0.35 23.88
N GLY A 221 35.32 0.38 23.49
CA GLY A 221 36.64 0.09 24.00
C GLY A 221 36.53 0.06 25.52
N ASP A 222 37.23 -0.89 26.12
CA ASP A 222 37.42 -1.07 27.55
C ASP A 222 36.34 -1.89 28.26
N GLN A 223 36.36 -3.18 27.95
CA GLN A 223 36.39 -4.16 29.03
C GLN A 223 37.51 -5.17 28.76
N GLU A 224 38.74 -4.72 29.01
CA GLU A 224 39.82 -5.63 29.40
C GLU A 224 39.36 -6.43 30.61
N VAL A 225 38.83 -7.63 30.39
CA VAL A 225 38.89 -8.69 31.40
C VAL A 225 40.21 -9.42 31.19
N CYS A 226 41.29 -8.73 31.53
CA CYS A 226 42.57 -9.34 31.85
C CYS A 226 42.67 -9.41 33.37
N GLY A 227 42.17 -10.50 33.95
CA GLY A 227 42.25 -10.79 35.37
C GLY A 227 42.48 -12.29 35.56
N ALA A 228 43.74 -12.69 35.53
CA ALA A 228 44.19 -14.06 35.70
C ALA A 228 44.00 -14.56 37.15
N PHE A 229 43.39 -15.74 37.30
CA PHE A 229 43.61 -16.72 38.37
C PHE A 229 43.09 -18.05 37.75
N GLY A 230 43.92 -18.98 37.27
CA GLY A 230 44.99 -19.66 37.98
C GLY A 230 44.54 -21.10 38.20
N ASP A 231 44.48 -21.92 37.14
CA ASP A 231 44.21 -23.35 37.26
C ASP A 231 45.51 -24.14 37.16
N GLN A 232 46.05 -24.50 38.34
CA GLN A 232 47.07 -25.53 38.47
C GLN A 232 46.39 -26.89 38.42
N SER A 233 46.50 -27.59 37.30
CA SER A 233 46.36 -29.04 37.29
C SER A 233 47.25 -29.69 36.24
N ARG A 234 48.41 -30.14 36.75
CA ARG A 234 49.35 -31.08 36.14
C ARG A 234 48.64 -32.15 35.30
N ARG A 235 49.17 -32.44 34.09
CA ARG A 235 49.50 -33.81 33.65
C ARG A 235 50.69 -33.81 32.67
N LYS A 236 51.81 -34.38 33.14
CA LYS A 236 52.87 -35.03 32.35
C LYS A 236 52.30 -36.40 31.87
N PRO A 237 52.69 -36.96 30.72
CA PRO A 237 53.92 -37.77 30.60
C PRO A 237 54.70 -37.53 29.27
N LEU A 238 56.04 -37.57 29.29
CA LEU A 238 56.89 -38.62 28.67
C LEU A 238 56.51 -38.92 27.21
N GLY A 239 57.29 -38.67 26.17
CA GLY A 239 58.73 -38.46 26.03
C GLY A 239 59.15 -39.26 24.80
N HIS A 240 59.91 -38.67 23.87
CA HIS A 240 61.06 -39.35 23.28
C HIS A 240 61.93 -38.38 22.48
N ARG A 241 63.22 -38.56 22.72
CA ARG A 241 64.39 -37.89 22.19
C ARG A 241 64.82 -38.57 20.88
N GLY A 242 65.25 -37.77 19.91
CA GLY A 242 65.99 -38.13 18.71
C GLY A 242 66.12 -36.86 17.86
N GLU A 243 67.15 -36.02 18.02
CA GLU A 243 68.53 -36.13 17.52
C GLU A 243 68.67 -36.39 16.00
N GLY A 244 69.38 -35.46 15.34
CA GLY A 244 69.86 -35.50 13.96
C GLY A 244 69.08 -34.55 13.03
N GLY A 245 69.64 -33.53 12.39
CA GLY A 245 71.02 -33.11 12.18
C GLY A 245 71.13 -32.43 10.80
N GLY A 246 71.76 -31.26 10.74
CA GLY A 246 72.21 -30.55 9.51
C GLY A 246 71.11 -29.91 8.64
N GLU A 247 71.31 -28.86 7.87
CA GLU A 247 72.45 -27.98 7.56
C GLU A 247 71.92 -26.93 6.54
N GLY A 248 72.56 -25.76 6.40
CA GLY A 248 72.44 -24.90 5.19
C GLY A 248 71.42 -23.75 5.27
N VAL A 249 71.79 -22.52 5.65
CA VAL A 249 72.51 -21.46 4.88
C VAL A 249 71.60 -20.56 4.04
N HIS A 250 71.75 -19.26 4.32
CA HIS A 250 71.27 -18.07 3.62
C HIS A 250 71.44 -18.07 2.09
N ARG A 251 70.38 -17.69 1.36
CA ARG A 251 70.29 -16.42 0.60
C ARG A 251 68.92 -16.27 -0.05
#